data_AF-A0A6H5K9Q8-F1
#
_entry.id   AF-A0A6H5K9Q8-F1
#
_cell.length_a   1.000
_cell.length_b   1.000
_cell.length_c   1.000
_cell.angle_alpha   90.00
_cell.angle_beta   90.00
_cell.angle_gamma   90.00
#
_symmetry.space_group_name_H-M   'P 1'
#
loop_
_entity.id
_entity.type
_entity.pdbx_description
1 polymer ?
#
loop_
_entity_poly.entity_id
_entity_poly.type
_entity_poly.pdbx_seq_one_letter_code
_entity_poly.pdbx_strand_id
1 'polypeptide(L)'
;MMQRVVLLLLQVVPSAGLLVSWTASRSRLSQKVQRSCTSVDSHTPGGGLSGDEPRDAMVSELLQLFQGEFDNYDQVVADRKAGMTPGPGGGHEHIHCSLKQLDPAEVPGQVAAAAAAPPGSRSSSGEEEEEEEGAGQGSQQQQPERPLAVVAAKYYFNGDSNVVFRYRLYSFHACPPNTPGARGEAVMRLWRLLPHVEARLRANSYDLTSFSWSDDDSNQREPSRGSDNASNDRCSKEGRTGNDVVERMFGCEIYWGRHQAGGEDEKSMPGGISGPGKQDANGGAVPERGAGEDAAGGGGKSFVGLMGKDDSGTWVESQNVDGLEILVKDDLRLWPDSLWVNDRGFDRDGNFVYGNQRDVPYKMRRVTAGGPLEWTLGARHRTEKTYAEKMSAIGVTLGQRLRPPVRVAAPAGTGGTGGGKHA
;
A
#
# COMPACT_ATOMS: atom_id res chain seq x y z
N MET A 1 -0.67 -34.92 30.68
CA MET A 1 -0.33 -35.05 29.25
C MET A 1 -0.80 -33.82 28.50
N MET A 2 -0.10 -32.71 28.67
CA MET A 2 -0.33 -31.44 27.98
C MET A 2 1.02 -30.99 27.42
N GLN A 3 1.14 -30.85 26.10
CA GLN A 3 2.32 -30.28 25.47
C GLN A 3 2.02 -28.84 25.04
N ARG A 4 2.78 -27.93 25.66
CA ARG A 4 2.99 -26.54 25.26
C ARG A 4 3.97 -26.54 24.09
N VAL A 5 3.66 -25.84 23.00
CA VAL A 5 4.65 -25.48 21.98
C VAL A 5 5.11 -24.05 22.27
N VAL A 6 6.36 -23.96 22.71
CA VAL A 6 7.16 -22.75 22.90
C VAL A 6 7.82 -22.45 21.56
N LEU A 7 7.66 -21.24 21.02
CA LEU A 7 8.43 -20.76 19.87
C LEU A 7 9.72 -20.11 20.39
N LEU A 8 10.85 -20.67 19.94
CA LEU A 8 12.20 -20.43 20.42
C LEU A 8 12.81 -19.17 19.78
N LEU A 9 13.45 -18.37 20.61
CA LEU A 9 14.44 -17.35 20.27
C LEU A 9 15.74 -18.01 19.77
N LEU A 10 16.32 -17.50 18.69
CA LEU A 10 17.70 -17.82 18.30
C LEU A 10 18.64 -16.76 18.86
N GLN A 11 19.43 -17.15 19.88
CA GLN A 11 20.65 -16.47 20.28
C GLN A 11 21.79 -16.96 19.38
N VAL A 12 22.55 -16.01 18.82
CA VAL A 12 23.81 -16.29 18.11
C VAL A 12 24.94 -16.32 19.16
N VAL A 13 25.66 -17.43 19.22
CA VAL A 13 26.97 -17.54 19.89
C VAL A 13 28.05 -17.50 18.79
N PRO A 14 29.16 -16.75 18.96
CA PRO A 14 30.18 -16.63 17.95
C PRO A 14 31.10 -17.87 17.95
N SER A 15 31.24 -18.50 16.78
CA SER A 15 32.27 -19.52 16.53
C SER A 15 33.36 -18.90 15.67
N ALA A 16 34.59 -19.04 16.16
CA ALA A 16 35.81 -18.51 15.58
C ALA A 16 36.15 -19.11 14.21
N GLY A 17 36.74 -18.26 13.35
CA GLY A 17 37.92 -18.59 12.56
C GLY A 17 37.73 -19.51 11.35
N LEU A 18 37.64 -18.90 10.17
CA LEU A 18 38.41 -19.32 8.99
C LEU A 18 38.48 -18.17 7.98
N LEU A 19 39.67 -17.58 7.87
CA LEU A 19 40.04 -16.63 6.84
C LEU A 19 40.06 -17.34 5.49
N VAL A 20 39.20 -16.92 4.56
CA VAL A 20 39.42 -17.10 3.13
C VAL A 20 39.39 -15.72 2.49
N SER A 21 40.58 -15.26 2.12
CA SER A 21 40.80 -14.04 1.35
C SER A 21 40.18 -14.20 -0.05
N TRP A 22 39.25 -13.33 -0.41
CA TRP A 22 38.79 -13.13 -1.77
C TRP A 22 39.25 -11.77 -2.27
N THR A 23 40.18 -11.78 -3.22
CA THR A 23 40.61 -10.60 -3.97
C THR A 23 39.60 -10.33 -5.08
N ALA A 24 38.72 -9.35 -4.88
CA ALA A 24 37.84 -8.88 -5.94
C ALA A 24 38.62 -7.96 -6.90
N SER A 25 38.90 -8.49 -8.09
CA SER A 25 39.42 -7.73 -9.23
C SER A 25 38.42 -6.67 -9.67
N ARG A 26 38.86 -5.42 -9.69
CA ARG A 26 38.15 -4.30 -10.33
C ARG A 26 38.20 -4.49 -11.85
N SER A 27 37.07 -4.70 -12.49
CA SER A 27 36.91 -4.40 -13.92
C SER A 27 35.90 -3.28 -14.10
N ARG A 28 36.41 -2.14 -14.59
CA ARG A 28 35.63 -1.04 -15.13
C ARG A 28 35.44 -1.32 -16.61
N LEU A 29 34.21 -1.45 -17.08
CA LEU A 29 33.85 -1.20 -18.47
C LEU A 29 32.35 -0.86 -18.51
N SER A 30 32.05 0.42 -18.36
CA SER A 30 30.75 0.98 -18.71
C SER A 30 30.86 1.46 -20.16
N GLN A 31 30.36 0.67 -21.10
CA GLN A 31 30.18 1.08 -22.48
C GLN A 31 28.81 1.74 -22.61
N LYS A 32 28.81 3.07 -22.80
CA LYS A 32 27.64 3.83 -23.24
C LYS A 32 27.24 3.33 -24.63
N VAL A 33 26.10 2.65 -24.72
CA VAL A 33 25.39 2.44 -25.99
C VAL A 33 24.38 3.56 -26.13
N GLN A 34 24.76 4.63 -26.85
CA GLN A 34 23.80 5.57 -27.43
C GLN A 34 23.18 4.88 -28.64
N ARG A 35 21.90 4.51 -28.56
CA ARG A 35 21.10 4.19 -29.73
C ARG A 35 20.29 5.42 -30.11
N SER A 36 20.72 6.03 -31.22
CA SER A 36 19.98 7.00 -32.00
C SER A 36 18.82 6.27 -32.69
N CYS A 37 17.59 6.64 -32.37
CA CYS A 37 16.40 6.22 -33.10
C CYS A 37 16.10 7.34 -34.12
N THR A 38 16.41 7.10 -35.39
CA THR A 38 15.93 7.94 -36.49
C THR A 38 14.44 7.67 -36.70
N SER A 39 13.62 8.69 -36.45
CA SER A 39 12.20 8.74 -36.78
C SER A 39 12.01 8.59 -38.29
N VAL A 40 11.16 7.66 -38.70
CA VAL A 40 10.67 7.55 -40.09
C VAL A 40 9.24 8.06 -40.07
N ASP A 41 9.06 9.28 -40.58
CA ASP A 41 7.76 9.90 -40.77
C ASP A 41 6.99 9.16 -41.88
N SER A 42 5.93 8.46 -41.50
CA SER A 42 4.91 7.97 -42.42
C SER A 42 3.62 8.73 -42.16
N HIS A 43 3.39 9.76 -42.99
CA HIS A 43 2.15 10.53 -43.03
C HIS A 43 1.00 9.63 -43.50
N THR A 44 0.19 9.18 -42.55
CA THR A 44 -1.17 8.69 -42.81
C THR A 44 -2.12 9.84 -42.51
N PRO A 45 -3.13 10.16 -43.36
CA PRO A 45 -4.09 11.22 -43.08
C PRO A 45 -4.99 10.77 -41.92
N GLY A 46 -4.63 11.19 -40.71
CA GLY A 46 -5.31 10.85 -39.46
C GLY A 46 -6.64 11.58 -39.34
N GLY A 47 -7.75 10.83 -39.37
CA GLY A 47 -9.02 11.29 -38.86
C GLY A 47 -8.88 11.62 -37.38
N GLY A 48 -8.89 12.91 -37.05
CA GLY A 48 -8.76 13.43 -35.70
C GLY A 48 -9.94 13.04 -34.84
N LEU A 49 -9.82 11.88 -34.17
CA LEU A 49 -10.45 11.70 -32.87
C LEU A 49 -9.63 12.55 -31.90
N SER A 50 -10.11 13.75 -31.60
CA SER A 50 -9.58 14.61 -30.54
C SER A 50 -9.61 13.81 -29.23
N GLY A 51 -8.48 13.20 -28.88
CA GLY A 51 -8.29 12.24 -27.79
C GLY A 51 -8.34 12.84 -26.39
N ASP A 52 -9.15 13.89 -26.20
CA ASP A 52 -9.45 14.48 -24.91
C ASP A 52 -10.75 13.88 -24.38
N GLU A 53 -10.78 12.55 -24.20
CA GLU A 53 -11.79 11.99 -23.30
C GLU A 53 -11.60 12.69 -21.94
N PRO A 54 -12.65 13.26 -21.34
CA PRO A 54 -12.51 13.98 -20.08
C PRO A 54 -11.86 13.06 -19.04
N ARG A 55 -10.79 13.50 -18.38
CA ARG A 55 -10.10 12.70 -17.33
C ARG A 55 -11.06 12.22 -16.24
N ASP A 56 -12.12 12.98 -16.00
CA ASP A 56 -13.21 12.63 -15.09
C ASP A 56 -13.95 11.35 -15.51
N ALA A 57 -14.04 11.07 -16.83
CA ALA A 57 -14.64 9.85 -17.35
C ALA A 57 -13.78 8.62 -17.03
N MET A 58 -12.46 8.74 -17.13
CA MET A 58 -11.52 7.68 -16.71
C MET A 58 -11.67 7.39 -15.21
N VAL A 59 -11.68 8.43 -14.36
CA VAL A 59 -11.87 8.27 -12.91
C VAL A 59 -13.21 7.62 -12.60
N SER A 60 -14.28 8.02 -13.29
CA SER A 60 -15.60 7.42 -13.12
C SER A 60 -15.62 5.93 -13.47
N GLU A 61 -14.96 5.55 -14.56
CA GLU A 61 -14.83 4.16 -14.98
C GLU A 61 -13.97 3.34 -13.99
N LEU A 62 -12.83 3.90 -13.57
CA LEU A 62 -11.98 3.33 -12.53
C LEU A 62 -12.78 3.07 -11.25
N LEU A 63 -13.54 4.05 -10.77
CA LEU A 63 -14.36 3.93 -9.57
C LEU A 63 -15.46 2.87 -9.71
N GLN A 64 -16.09 2.76 -10.88
CA GLN A 64 -17.10 1.74 -11.15
C GLN A 64 -16.53 0.33 -10.96
N LEU A 65 -15.28 0.10 -11.39
CA LEU A 65 -14.59 -1.16 -11.17
C LEU A 65 -14.00 -1.25 -9.76
N PHE A 66 -13.51 -0.17 -9.18
CA PHE A 66 -12.77 -0.21 -7.93
C PHE A 66 -13.68 -0.44 -6.72
N GLN A 67 -14.91 0.09 -6.73
CA GLN A 67 -15.86 -0.15 -5.65
C GLN A 67 -16.37 -1.60 -5.64
N GLY A 68 -16.66 -2.13 -4.46
CA GLY A 68 -17.22 -3.46 -4.25
C GLY A 68 -16.51 -4.26 -3.16
N GLU A 69 -16.83 -5.54 -3.11
CA GLU A 69 -16.29 -6.51 -2.16
C GLU A 69 -15.33 -7.44 -2.91
N PHE A 70 -14.15 -7.70 -2.35
CA PHE A 70 -13.09 -8.51 -2.95
C PHE A 70 -12.48 -9.47 -1.94
N ASP A 71 -12.12 -10.66 -2.38
CA ASP A 71 -11.67 -11.73 -1.50
C ASP A 71 -10.70 -12.70 -2.19
N ASN A 72 -9.61 -13.10 -1.51
CA ASN A 72 -8.59 -13.99 -2.06
C ASN A 72 -8.72 -15.46 -1.62
N TYR A 73 -9.88 -15.92 -1.14
CA TYR A 73 -10.07 -17.26 -0.58
C TYR A 73 -9.53 -18.38 -1.47
N ASP A 74 -9.82 -18.34 -2.77
CA ASP A 74 -9.39 -19.37 -3.71
C ASP A 74 -7.86 -19.46 -3.83
N GLN A 75 -7.17 -18.31 -3.79
CA GLN A 75 -5.71 -18.25 -3.76
C GLN A 75 -5.19 -18.95 -2.51
N VAL A 76 -5.80 -18.69 -1.35
CA VAL A 76 -5.37 -19.30 -0.08
C VAL A 76 -5.63 -20.81 -0.07
N VAL A 77 -6.76 -21.28 -0.60
CA VAL A 77 -7.02 -22.71 -0.74
C VAL A 77 -5.96 -23.38 -1.63
N ALA A 78 -5.60 -22.75 -2.76
CA ALA A 78 -4.55 -23.23 -3.64
C ALA A 78 -3.19 -23.27 -2.93
N ASP A 79 -2.85 -22.23 -2.16
CA ASP A 79 -1.63 -22.17 -1.37
C ASP A 79 -1.55 -23.31 -0.34
N ARG A 80 -2.62 -23.53 0.43
CA ARG A 80 -2.68 -24.59 1.44
C ARG A 80 -2.60 -25.98 0.81
N LYS A 81 -3.26 -26.20 -0.34
CA LYS A 81 -3.13 -27.44 -1.11
C LYS A 81 -1.69 -27.67 -1.58
N ALA A 82 -0.95 -26.60 -1.86
CA ALA A 82 0.47 -26.64 -2.21
C ALA A 82 1.42 -26.68 -1.00
N GLY A 83 0.91 -26.79 0.24
CA GLY A 83 1.72 -26.83 1.46
C GLY A 83 2.31 -25.48 1.88
N MET A 84 1.82 -24.37 1.32
CA MET A 84 2.32 -23.02 1.58
C MET A 84 1.54 -22.38 2.72
N THR A 85 2.25 -21.95 3.75
CA THR A 85 1.70 -21.22 4.91
C THR A 85 2.00 -19.73 4.80
N PRO A 86 1.24 -18.85 5.49
CA PRO A 86 1.51 -17.41 5.48
C PRO A 86 2.89 -17.03 6.02
N GLY A 87 3.35 -15.82 5.67
CA GLY A 87 4.63 -15.28 6.14
C GLY A 87 5.83 -16.03 5.55
N PRO A 88 6.72 -16.65 6.36
CA PRO A 88 7.90 -17.35 5.86
C PRO A 88 7.61 -18.50 4.89
N GLY A 89 6.41 -19.08 4.93
CA GLY A 89 5.99 -20.13 4.00
C GLY A 89 5.62 -19.61 2.60
N GLY A 90 5.59 -18.29 2.42
CA GLY A 90 5.31 -17.63 1.13
C GLY A 90 3.88 -17.78 0.60
N GLY A 91 2.98 -18.41 1.36
CA GLY A 91 1.55 -18.42 1.09
C GLY A 91 0.88 -17.14 1.60
N HIS A 92 -0.42 -17.01 1.31
CA HIS A 92 -1.20 -15.84 1.66
C HIS A 92 -2.10 -16.09 2.88
N GLU A 93 -2.35 -15.04 3.65
CA GLU A 93 -3.49 -14.91 4.56
C GLU A 93 -4.79 -14.77 3.75
N HIS A 94 -5.91 -15.23 4.32
CA HIS A 94 -7.24 -14.97 3.75
C HIS A 94 -7.70 -13.58 4.15
N ILE A 95 -7.76 -12.69 3.16
CA ILE A 95 -8.09 -11.28 3.29
C ILE A 95 -9.34 -11.00 2.46
N HIS A 96 -10.24 -10.25 3.09
CA HIS A 96 -11.38 -9.63 2.44
C HIS A 96 -11.21 -8.12 2.46
N CYS A 97 -11.59 -7.47 1.37
CA CYS A 97 -11.56 -6.02 1.20
C CYS A 97 -12.94 -5.51 0.76
N SER A 98 -13.47 -4.56 1.53
CA SER A 98 -14.69 -3.81 1.20
C SER A 98 -14.30 -2.39 0.79
N LEU A 99 -14.63 -2.00 -0.43
CA LEU A 99 -14.35 -0.70 -1.04
C LEU A 99 -15.66 0.03 -1.34
N LYS A 100 -16.03 0.98 -0.49
CA LYS A 100 -17.30 1.72 -0.59
C LYS A 100 -17.05 3.19 -0.91
N GLN A 101 -17.60 3.67 -2.03
CA GLN A 101 -17.64 5.10 -2.31
C GLN A 101 -18.53 5.81 -1.27
N LEU A 102 -18.04 6.93 -0.74
CA LEU A 102 -18.75 7.75 0.23
C LEU A 102 -19.53 8.86 -0.47
N ASP A 103 -20.68 9.20 0.10
CA ASP A 103 -21.35 10.44 -0.24
C ASP A 103 -20.46 11.62 0.19
N PRO A 104 -20.32 12.70 -0.60
CA PRO A 104 -19.60 13.90 -0.18
C PRO A 104 -19.96 14.42 1.22
N ALA A 105 -21.22 14.25 1.67
CA ALA A 105 -21.66 14.62 3.02
C ALA A 105 -21.09 13.71 4.13
N GLU A 106 -20.69 12.48 3.79
CA GLU A 106 -20.06 11.52 4.70
C GLU A 106 -18.53 11.66 4.75
N VAL A 107 -17.94 12.59 3.99
CA VAL A 107 -16.48 12.77 3.91
C VAL A 107 -16.02 13.75 4.99
N PRO A 108 -14.94 13.44 5.75
CA PRO A 108 -14.36 14.41 6.66
C PRO A 108 -14.00 15.72 5.94
N GLY A 109 -14.33 16.86 6.54
CA GLY A 109 -14.02 18.18 5.97
C GLY A 109 -12.54 18.33 5.58
N GLN A 110 -11.62 17.68 6.29
CA GLN A 110 -10.20 17.62 5.94
C GLN A 110 -9.91 16.88 4.63
N VAL A 111 -10.56 15.74 4.34
CA VAL A 111 -10.33 15.06 3.05
C VAL A 111 -10.90 15.90 1.91
N ALA A 112 -12.05 16.53 2.14
CA ALA A 112 -12.68 17.44 1.18
C ALA A 112 -11.83 18.72 0.94
N ALA A 113 -11.21 19.26 2.00
CA ALA A 113 -10.46 20.51 1.96
C ALA A 113 -8.98 20.32 1.62
N ALA A 114 -8.27 19.35 2.19
CA ALA A 114 -6.81 19.19 2.06
C ALA A 114 -6.37 18.62 0.69
N ALA A 115 -7.29 18.40 -0.23
CA ALA A 115 -6.98 18.31 -1.64
C ALA A 115 -6.42 19.64 -2.22
N ALA A 116 -6.56 20.73 -1.45
CA ALA A 116 -6.23 22.11 -1.78
C ALA A 116 -4.77 22.56 -1.74
N ALA A 117 -3.96 22.02 -0.84
CA ALA A 117 -2.70 22.65 -0.47
C ALA A 117 -1.54 22.05 -1.27
N PRO A 118 -0.76 22.86 -2.01
CA PRO A 118 0.44 22.38 -2.67
C PRO A 118 1.50 21.97 -1.63
N PRO A 119 2.13 20.80 -1.77
CA PRO A 119 3.24 20.39 -0.93
C PRO A 119 4.49 21.19 -1.34
N GLY A 120 4.68 22.39 -0.78
CA GLY A 120 5.88 23.16 -1.12
C GLY A 120 5.99 24.61 -0.67
N SER A 121 4.94 25.26 -0.17
CA SER A 121 5.07 26.65 0.33
C SER A 121 5.62 26.70 1.77
N ARG A 122 6.66 25.91 2.07
CA ARG A 122 7.50 26.16 3.25
C ARG A 122 8.58 27.12 2.80
N SER A 123 8.38 28.41 3.06
CA SER A 123 9.43 29.41 2.91
C SER A 123 10.60 28.97 3.78
N SER A 124 11.69 28.54 3.15
CA SER A 124 12.98 28.56 3.84
C SER A 124 13.27 30.03 4.10
N SER A 125 13.12 30.47 5.34
CA SER A 125 13.58 31.78 5.80
C SER A 125 15.11 31.79 5.75
N GLY A 126 15.65 31.98 4.55
CA GLY A 126 17.01 32.41 4.30
C GLY A 126 16.96 33.90 4.05
N GLU A 127 17.46 34.66 5.01
CA GLU A 127 17.66 36.11 4.95
C GLU A 127 18.74 36.42 3.90
N GLU A 128 18.39 36.79 2.68
CA GLU A 128 19.27 37.60 1.82
C GLU A 128 18.42 38.63 1.06
N GLU A 129 18.60 39.87 1.47
CA GLU A 129 18.15 41.09 0.81
C GLU A 129 18.89 41.23 -0.51
N GLU A 130 18.19 41.26 -1.64
CA GLU A 130 18.64 42.02 -2.81
C GLU A 130 17.41 42.42 -3.65
N GLU A 131 17.20 43.73 -3.74
CA GLU A 131 16.12 44.39 -4.49
C GLU A 131 16.35 44.23 -5.99
N GLU A 132 15.57 43.35 -6.65
CA GLU A 132 15.38 43.42 -8.10
C GLU A 132 13.91 43.68 -8.44
N GLU A 133 13.63 44.89 -8.94
CA GLU A 133 12.36 45.30 -9.54
C GLU A 133 12.14 44.59 -10.88
N GLY A 134 11.73 43.32 -10.83
CA GLY A 134 11.34 42.52 -11.99
C GLY A 134 9.82 42.42 -12.14
N ALA A 135 9.29 42.92 -13.25
CA ALA A 135 7.86 42.96 -13.59
C ALA A 135 7.10 41.66 -13.24
N GLY A 136 6.16 41.79 -12.29
CA GLY A 136 5.41 40.69 -11.69
C GLY A 136 4.57 39.90 -12.70
N GLN A 137 5.04 38.70 -13.01
CA GLN A 137 4.17 37.63 -13.48
C GLN A 137 3.32 37.17 -12.31
N GLY A 138 2.04 37.58 -12.33
CA GLY A 138 1.07 37.23 -11.29
C GLY A 138 1.03 35.72 -11.10
N SER A 139 1.45 35.27 -9.94
CA SER A 139 1.25 33.90 -9.47
C SER A 139 -0.24 33.64 -9.37
N GLN A 140 -0.82 33.06 -10.43
CA GLN A 140 -2.19 32.57 -10.39
C GLN A 140 -2.26 31.54 -9.27
N GLN A 141 -2.91 31.93 -8.19
CA GLN A 141 -3.18 31.10 -7.03
C GLN A 141 -4.04 29.94 -7.51
N GLN A 142 -3.42 28.80 -7.80
CA GLN A 142 -4.10 27.61 -8.30
C GLN A 142 -5.18 27.26 -7.28
N GLN A 143 -6.44 27.28 -7.76
CA GLN A 143 -7.53 26.92 -6.89
C GLN A 143 -7.35 25.47 -6.42
N PRO A 144 -7.75 25.21 -5.17
CA PRO A 144 -7.62 23.88 -4.61
C PRO A 144 -8.42 22.84 -5.40
N GLU A 145 -7.73 21.85 -5.97
CA GLU A 145 -8.39 20.74 -6.64
C GLU A 145 -9.23 19.96 -5.63
N ARG A 146 -10.51 19.73 -5.93
CA ARG A 146 -11.40 18.91 -5.10
C ARG A 146 -11.31 17.45 -5.55
N PRO A 147 -11.41 16.48 -4.61
CA PRO A 147 -11.49 15.07 -5.01
C PRO A 147 -12.75 14.83 -5.83
N LEU A 148 -12.61 14.04 -6.89
CA LEU A 148 -13.74 13.54 -7.70
C LEU A 148 -14.55 12.48 -6.95
N ALA A 149 -13.90 11.72 -6.08
CA ALA A 149 -14.55 10.76 -5.19
C ALA A 149 -13.69 10.46 -3.96
N VAL A 150 -14.35 9.94 -2.92
CA VAL A 150 -13.70 9.36 -1.74
C VAL A 150 -14.25 7.95 -1.53
N VAL A 151 -13.35 6.99 -1.31
CA VAL A 151 -13.67 5.58 -1.05
C VAL A 151 -13.18 5.21 0.34
N ALA A 152 -14.04 4.65 1.16
CA ALA A 152 -13.66 3.96 2.39
C ALA A 152 -13.24 2.53 2.08
N ALA A 153 -12.10 2.13 2.61
CA ALA A 153 -11.52 0.81 2.42
C ALA A 153 -11.35 0.09 3.74
N LYS A 154 -12.03 -1.04 3.90
CA LYS A 154 -12.01 -1.88 5.09
C LYS A 154 -11.41 -3.24 4.74
N TYR A 155 -10.33 -3.61 5.40
CA TYR A 155 -9.65 -4.89 5.21
C TYR A 155 -9.74 -5.74 6.47
N TYR A 156 -10.16 -6.98 6.31
CA TYR A 156 -10.37 -7.91 7.43
C TYR A 156 -10.01 -9.34 7.07
N PHE A 157 -9.66 -10.12 8.10
CA PHE A 157 -9.25 -11.49 7.91
C PHE A 157 -10.44 -12.44 7.80
N ASN A 158 -10.24 -13.53 7.05
CA ASN A 158 -11.07 -14.73 7.10
C ASN A 158 -12.54 -14.52 6.73
N GLY A 159 -12.89 -13.43 6.06
CA GLY A 159 -14.28 -13.05 5.83
C GLY A 159 -15.04 -12.71 7.12
N ASP A 160 -14.35 -12.38 8.22
CA ASP A 160 -14.96 -11.87 9.47
C ASP A 160 -14.76 -10.36 9.58
N SER A 161 -15.83 -9.61 9.30
CA SER A 161 -15.83 -8.14 9.27
C SER A 161 -15.54 -7.47 10.62
N ASN A 162 -15.44 -8.25 11.71
CA ASN A 162 -15.04 -7.78 13.03
C ASN A 162 -13.52 -7.86 13.27
N VAL A 163 -12.79 -8.60 12.44
CA VAL A 163 -11.34 -8.75 12.54
C VAL A 163 -10.65 -7.83 11.52
N VAL A 164 -10.91 -6.53 11.68
CA VAL A 164 -10.33 -5.48 10.83
C VAL A 164 -8.87 -5.26 11.21
N PHE A 165 -7.97 -5.26 10.23
CA PHE A 165 -6.55 -4.99 10.45
C PHE A 165 -6.06 -3.73 9.71
N ARG A 166 -6.83 -3.22 8.75
CA ARG A 166 -6.53 -1.97 8.06
C ARG A 166 -7.84 -1.28 7.69
N TYR A 167 -7.89 0.02 7.97
CA TYR A 167 -8.94 0.92 7.51
C TYR A 167 -8.31 2.17 6.92
N ARG A 168 -8.75 2.60 5.73
CA ARG A 168 -8.22 3.77 5.01
C ARG A 168 -9.34 4.52 4.31
N LEU A 169 -9.10 5.80 4.06
CA LEU A 169 -9.85 6.54 3.05
C LEU A 169 -8.93 6.77 1.85
N TYR A 170 -9.51 6.69 0.66
CA TYR A 170 -8.84 6.95 -0.61
C TYR A 170 -9.56 8.08 -1.32
N SER A 171 -8.87 9.16 -1.65
CA SER A 171 -9.44 10.25 -2.46
C SER A 171 -8.90 10.17 -3.88
N PHE A 172 -9.79 10.17 -4.86
CA PHE A 172 -9.45 10.12 -6.28
C PHE A 172 -9.51 11.52 -6.89
N HIS A 173 -8.51 11.84 -7.70
CA HIS A 173 -8.39 13.11 -8.42
C HIS A 173 -8.01 12.81 -9.88
N ALA A 174 -8.40 13.68 -10.80
CA ALA A 174 -7.77 13.71 -12.11
C ALA A 174 -6.28 14.04 -11.95
N CYS A 175 -5.41 13.40 -12.72
CA CYS A 175 -4.00 13.79 -12.72
C CYS A 175 -3.87 15.17 -13.37
N PRO A 176 -3.11 16.13 -12.80
CA PRO A 176 -2.89 17.43 -13.42
C PRO A 176 -2.20 17.30 -14.77
N PRO A 177 -2.57 18.12 -15.78
CA PRO A 177 -1.93 18.09 -17.09
C PRO A 177 -0.44 18.40 -16.92
N ASN A 178 0.41 17.68 -17.66
CA ASN A 178 1.87 17.84 -17.64
C ASN A 178 2.56 17.47 -16.33
N THR A 179 1.99 16.59 -15.50
CA THR A 179 2.74 16.05 -14.35
C THR A 179 3.92 15.21 -14.86
N PRO A 180 5.18 15.70 -14.78
CA PRO A 180 6.29 15.02 -15.43
C PRO A 180 6.51 13.65 -14.78
N GLY A 181 6.68 12.62 -15.61
CA GLY A 181 6.92 11.25 -15.17
C GLY A 181 5.68 10.50 -14.66
N ALA A 182 4.55 11.15 -14.43
CA ALA A 182 3.33 10.46 -14.01
C ALA A 182 2.81 9.55 -15.14
N ARG A 183 2.74 8.25 -14.87
CA ARG A 183 2.24 7.24 -15.82
C ARG A 183 0.71 7.03 -15.75
N GLY A 184 -0.04 7.98 -15.23
CA GLY A 184 -1.46 7.83 -14.93
C GLY A 184 -2.32 9.03 -15.29
N GLU A 185 -3.59 8.76 -15.56
CA GLU A 185 -4.63 9.76 -15.82
C GLU A 185 -5.39 10.14 -14.54
N ALA A 186 -5.29 9.32 -13.50
CA ALA A 186 -5.89 9.52 -12.20
C ALA A 186 -4.87 9.34 -11.07
N VAL A 187 -5.07 10.03 -9.95
CA VAL A 187 -4.27 9.87 -8.73
C VAL A 187 -5.16 9.55 -7.54
N MET A 188 -4.80 8.48 -6.84
CA MET A 188 -5.42 8.06 -5.58
C MET A 188 -4.51 8.46 -4.43
N ARG A 189 -4.98 9.36 -3.56
CA ARG A 189 -4.27 9.79 -2.34
C ARG A 189 -4.80 9.02 -1.14
N LEU A 190 -3.89 8.61 -0.26
CA LEU A 190 -4.18 7.76 0.89
C LEU A 190 -4.30 8.58 2.18
N TRP A 191 -5.29 8.23 3.00
CA TRP A 191 -5.55 8.85 4.29
C TRP A 191 -5.66 7.78 5.38
N ARG A 192 -4.98 8.01 6.51
CA ARG A 192 -5.13 7.20 7.72
C ARG A 192 -6.07 7.90 8.70
N LEU A 193 -6.88 7.14 9.41
CA LEU A 193 -7.63 7.67 10.55
C LEU A 193 -6.67 7.94 11.70
N LEU A 194 -6.92 8.99 12.47
CA LEU A 194 -6.20 9.16 13.73
C LEU A 194 -6.64 8.08 14.75
N PRO A 195 -5.78 7.66 15.68
CA PRO A 195 -6.07 6.53 16.56
C PRO A 195 -7.38 6.64 17.35
N HIS A 196 -7.75 7.84 17.81
CA HIS A 196 -8.99 8.06 18.56
C HIS A 196 -10.24 7.92 17.68
N VAL A 197 -10.17 8.38 16.42
CA VAL A 197 -11.25 8.21 15.42
C VAL A 197 -11.41 6.74 15.06
N GLU A 198 -10.30 6.05 14.82
CA GLU A 198 -10.35 4.61 14.52
C GLU A 198 -10.92 3.81 15.70
N ALA A 199 -10.60 4.19 16.95
CA ALA A 199 -11.18 3.54 18.13
C ALA A 199 -12.70 3.72 18.21
N ARG A 200 -13.23 4.93 17.95
CA ARG A 200 -14.67 5.21 17.87
C ARG A 200 -15.32 4.39 16.75
N LEU A 201 -14.71 4.38 15.57
CA LEU A 201 -15.22 3.66 14.42
C LEU A 201 -15.25 2.15 14.68
N ARG A 202 -14.21 1.60 15.32
CA ARG A 202 -14.15 0.21 15.77
C ARG A 202 -15.22 -0.13 16.79
N ALA A 203 -15.51 0.77 17.73
CA ALA A 203 -16.59 0.58 18.71
C ALA A 203 -17.97 0.46 18.04
N ASN A 204 -18.12 1.02 16.84
CA ASN A 204 -19.31 0.91 16.00
C ASN A 204 -19.16 -0.10 14.84
N SER A 205 -18.30 -1.12 14.99
CA SER A 205 -18.07 -2.17 13.98
C SER A 205 -17.65 -1.66 12.59
N TYR A 206 -17.08 -0.45 12.53
CA TYR A 206 -16.75 0.28 11.31
C TYR A 206 -17.95 0.57 10.40
N ASP A 207 -19.15 0.76 10.97
CA ASP A 207 -20.28 1.30 10.23
C ASP A 207 -20.16 2.81 10.09
N LEU A 208 -19.92 3.28 8.86
CA LEU A 208 -19.85 4.71 8.55
C LEU A 208 -21.21 5.40 8.47
N THR A 209 -22.29 4.66 8.23
CA THR A 209 -23.62 5.28 8.03
C THR A 209 -24.17 5.90 9.30
N SER A 210 -23.71 5.41 10.45
CA SER A 210 -24.03 5.90 11.78
C SER A 210 -22.86 6.64 12.45
N PHE A 211 -21.75 6.84 11.74
CA PHE A 211 -20.55 7.49 12.28
C PHE A 211 -20.61 9.01 12.12
N SER A 212 -20.44 9.74 13.23
CA SER A 212 -20.24 11.18 13.18
C SER A 212 -18.75 11.52 13.17
N TRP A 213 -18.33 12.33 12.20
CA TRP A 213 -16.97 12.87 12.12
C TRP A 213 -16.74 14.06 13.04
N SER A 214 -17.79 14.67 13.62
CA SER A 214 -17.60 15.76 14.57
C SER A 214 -17.06 15.23 15.90
N ASP A 215 -16.10 15.97 16.46
CA ASP A 215 -15.63 15.82 17.84
C ASP A 215 -16.54 16.60 18.79
N ASP A 216 -17.85 16.41 18.71
CA ASP A 216 -18.78 16.93 19.74
C ASP A 216 -18.55 16.31 21.13
N ASP A 217 -17.51 15.46 21.25
CA ASP A 217 -16.83 15.10 22.50
C ASP A 217 -15.96 16.25 23.05
N SER A 218 -16.39 17.51 22.93
CA SER A 218 -15.75 18.67 23.59
C SER A 218 -15.65 18.52 25.12
N ASN A 219 -16.28 17.48 25.69
CA ASN A 219 -16.22 17.10 27.10
C ASN A 219 -15.10 16.11 27.45
N GLN A 220 -14.35 15.56 26.49
CA GLN A 220 -13.21 14.65 26.78
C GLN A 220 -11.85 15.35 26.64
N ARG A 221 -11.70 16.53 27.27
CA ARG A 221 -10.35 17.06 27.51
C ARG A 221 -9.63 16.10 28.45
N GLU A 222 -8.81 15.23 27.88
CA GLU A 222 -7.76 14.50 28.59
C GLU A 222 -7.03 15.50 29.49
N PRO A 223 -6.94 15.26 30.81
CA PRO A 223 -6.24 16.17 31.70
C PRO A 223 -4.81 16.26 31.22
N SER A 224 -4.43 17.45 30.76
CA SER A 224 -3.11 17.79 30.23
C SER A 224 -2.03 17.28 31.18
N ARG A 225 -1.48 16.10 30.87
CA ARG A 225 -0.28 15.60 31.53
C ARG A 225 0.86 16.49 31.08
N GLY A 226 1.28 17.41 31.96
CA GLY A 226 2.49 18.20 31.76
C GLY A 226 3.65 17.27 31.45
N SER A 227 4.21 17.37 30.25
CA SER A 227 5.37 16.59 29.83
C SER A 227 6.29 17.46 29.00
N ASP A 228 7.38 17.88 29.63
CA ASP A 228 8.44 18.75 29.11
C ASP A 228 9.45 18.03 28.21
N ASN A 229 9.05 16.98 27.47
CA ASN A 229 9.95 16.28 26.55
C ASN A 229 9.53 16.49 25.10
N ALA A 230 9.90 17.65 24.55
CA ALA A 230 9.88 17.92 23.12
C ALA A 230 11.02 17.14 22.42
N SER A 231 10.75 15.93 21.95
CA SER A 231 11.63 15.23 21.01
C SER A 231 11.23 15.54 19.55
N ASN A 232 12.26 15.75 18.73
CA ASN A 232 12.20 16.15 17.32
C ASN A 232 11.49 15.11 16.43
N ASP A 233 10.19 15.28 16.29
CA ASP A 233 9.35 14.49 15.39
C ASP A 233 8.98 15.38 14.18
N ARG A 234 9.88 15.35 13.17
CA ARG A 234 9.95 16.36 12.09
C ARG A 234 9.00 16.12 10.92
N CYS A 235 8.23 15.04 10.89
CA CYS A 235 7.47 14.71 9.68
C CYS A 235 6.06 15.34 9.61
N SER A 236 5.35 15.64 10.71
CA SER A 236 3.93 16.06 10.59
C SER A 236 3.34 16.97 11.68
N LYS A 237 4.15 17.59 12.56
CA LYS A 237 3.61 18.29 13.75
C LYS A 237 3.24 19.77 13.58
N GLU A 238 3.68 20.42 12.51
CA GLU A 238 3.29 21.82 12.26
C GLU A 238 1.94 21.89 11.54
N GLY A 239 0.91 22.36 12.23
CA GLY A 239 -0.38 22.69 11.64
C GLY A 239 -1.54 21.75 11.97
N ARG A 240 -1.35 20.74 12.83
CA ARG A 240 -2.48 19.93 13.29
C ARG A 240 -3.43 20.77 14.12
N THR A 241 -4.66 20.92 13.63
CA THR A 241 -5.71 21.50 14.46
C THR A 241 -6.19 20.40 15.42
N GLY A 242 -6.63 20.77 16.62
CA GLY A 242 -7.14 19.79 17.60
C GLY A 242 -8.33 18.96 17.11
N ASN A 243 -8.89 19.28 15.93
CA ASN A 243 -10.06 18.65 15.32
C ASN A 243 -9.68 17.75 14.12
N ASP A 244 -8.40 17.43 13.94
CA ASP A 244 -7.96 16.54 12.87
C ASP A 244 -8.47 15.12 13.12
N VAL A 245 -9.21 14.55 12.16
CA VAL A 245 -9.78 13.20 12.25
C VAL A 245 -9.04 12.21 11.35
N VAL A 246 -8.33 12.73 10.35
CA VAL A 246 -7.56 11.96 9.39
C VAL A 246 -6.22 12.62 9.12
N GLU A 247 -5.26 11.83 8.66
CA GLU A 247 -3.95 12.30 8.24
C GLU A 247 -3.63 11.78 6.84
N ARG A 248 -3.20 12.69 5.96
CA ARG A 248 -2.74 12.34 4.62
C ARG A 248 -1.41 11.62 4.71
N MET A 249 -1.27 10.55 3.93
CA MET A 249 0.00 9.86 3.71
C MET A 249 0.69 10.47 2.49
N PHE A 250 1.47 11.52 2.71
CA PHE A 250 2.21 12.21 1.64
C PHE A 250 3.24 11.30 0.99
N GLY A 251 3.37 11.38 -0.33
CA GLY A 251 4.27 10.51 -1.11
C GLY A 251 3.66 9.13 -1.40
N CYS A 252 2.64 8.70 -0.64
CA CYS A 252 1.95 7.43 -0.84
C CYS A 252 0.85 7.51 -1.91
N GLU A 253 0.98 8.38 -2.91
CA GLU A 253 0.02 8.47 -4.00
C GLU A 253 0.16 7.32 -4.98
N ILE A 254 -0.99 6.77 -5.40
CA ILE A 254 -1.06 5.73 -6.43
C ILE A 254 -1.55 6.36 -7.72
N TYR A 255 -0.76 6.25 -8.78
CA TYR A 255 -1.08 6.79 -10.11
C TYR A 255 -1.69 5.68 -10.95
N TRP A 256 -2.93 5.92 -11.40
CA TRP A 256 -3.72 4.95 -12.15
C TRP A 256 -3.72 5.29 -13.64
N GLY A 257 -3.45 4.28 -14.47
CA GLY A 257 -3.55 4.36 -15.94
C GLY A 257 -4.39 3.21 -16.50
N ARG A 258 -4.99 3.40 -17.67
CA ARG A 258 -5.64 2.32 -18.42
C ARG A 258 -4.58 1.32 -18.89
N HIS A 259 -4.84 0.03 -18.71
CA HIS A 259 -4.01 -1.02 -19.28
C HIS A 259 -4.41 -1.25 -20.74
N GLN A 260 -3.46 -1.07 -21.67
CA GLN A 260 -3.72 -1.35 -23.08
C GLN A 260 -3.53 -2.84 -23.36
N ALA A 261 -4.63 -3.53 -23.69
CA ALA A 261 -4.57 -4.93 -24.11
C ALA A 261 -3.69 -5.04 -25.38
N GLY A 262 -2.63 -5.85 -25.31
CA GLY A 262 -1.70 -6.07 -26.43
C GLY A 262 -0.34 -5.37 -26.33
N GLY A 263 -0.07 -4.63 -25.25
CA GLY A 263 1.31 -4.25 -24.91
C GLY A 263 2.11 -5.45 -24.42
N GLU A 264 3.40 -5.55 -24.79
CA GLU A 264 4.30 -6.64 -24.35
C GLU A 264 4.43 -6.76 -22.81
N ASP A 265 3.91 -5.78 -22.06
CA ASP A 265 3.85 -5.73 -20.60
C ASP A 265 2.94 -6.78 -19.94
N GLU A 266 2.13 -7.51 -20.71
CA GLU A 266 1.30 -8.60 -20.17
C GLU A 266 2.16 -9.75 -19.58
N LYS A 267 3.43 -9.87 -20.02
CA LYS A 267 4.38 -10.86 -19.49
C LYS A 267 5.12 -10.45 -18.22
N SER A 268 5.00 -9.20 -17.76
CA SER A 268 5.67 -8.80 -16.53
C SER A 268 4.89 -7.73 -15.77
N MET A 269 4.19 -8.15 -14.72
CA MET A 269 4.54 -7.50 -13.44
C MET A 269 6.06 -7.65 -13.31
N PRO A 270 6.82 -6.62 -12.94
CA PRO A 270 8.21 -6.81 -12.49
C PRO A 270 8.22 -7.58 -11.16
N GLY A 271 7.61 -8.77 -11.13
CA GLY A 271 7.70 -9.80 -10.09
C GLY A 271 9.02 -10.58 -10.19
N GLY A 272 10.02 -9.92 -10.74
CA GLY A 272 11.38 -10.39 -10.85
C GLY A 272 12.28 -9.20 -10.56
N ILE A 273 12.29 -8.74 -9.31
CA ILE A 273 13.54 -8.19 -8.81
C ILE A 273 14.53 -9.34 -8.95
N SER A 274 15.31 -9.33 -10.04
CA SER A 274 16.60 -9.97 -10.11
C SER A 274 17.50 -9.27 -9.09
N GLY A 275 17.19 -9.45 -7.81
CA GLY A 275 18.14 -9.27 -6.75
C GLY A 275 19.30 -10.22 -7.05
N PRO A 276 20.54 -9.89 -6.65
CA PRO A 276 21.67 -10.79 -6.84
C PRO A 276 21.26 -12.17 -6.33
N GLY A 277 21.20 -13.14 -7.25
CA GLY A 277 20.41 -14.36 -7.11
C GLY A 277 20.53 -14.97 -5.72
N LYS A 278 19.44 -14.91 -4.94
CA LYS A 278 19.28 -15.81 -3.81
C LYS A 278 19.04 -17.19 -4.41
N GLN A 279 20.12 -17.93 -4.64
CA GLN A 279 20.06 -19.38 -4.66
C GLN A 279 19.39 -19.80 -3.36
N ASP A 280 18.36 -20.62 -3.44
CA ASP A 280 17.88 -21.31 -2.25
C ASP A 280 19.05 -22.12 -1.66
N ALA A 281 18.99 -22.43 -0.37
CA ALA A 281 20.04 -23.18 0.33
C ALA A 281 20.29 -24.60 -0.27
N ASN A 282 19.49 -25.01 -1.25
CA ASN A 282 19.52 -26.31 -1.91
C ASN A 282 19.89 -26.26 -3.41
N GLY A 283 20.18 -25.10 -3.99
CA GLY A 283 20.57 -24.98 -5.40
C GLY A 283 19.50 -25.47 -6.40
N GLY A 284 18.24 -25.51 -5.98
CA GLY A 284 17.13 -25.97 -6.81
C GLY A 284 16.54 -24.80 -7.59
N ALA A 285 16.60 -24.85 -8.91
CA ALA A 285 15.82 -23.94 -9.74
C ALA A 285 14.34 -24.08 -9.34
N VAL A 286 13.76 -23.02 -8.79
CA VAL A 286 12.33 -22.96 -8.52
C VAL A 286 11.65 -23.15 -9.88
N PRO A 287 10.83 -24.19 -10.09
CA PRO A 287 10.16 -24.38 -11.36
C PRO A 287 9.32 -23.13 -11.64
N GLU A 288 9.56 -22.48 -12.78
CA GLU A 288 8.67 -21.48 -13.34
C GLU A 288 7.28 -22.12 -13.45
N ARG A 289 6.44 -21.89 -12.44
CA ARG A 289 5.07 -22.40 -12.43
C ARG A 289 4.32 -21.65 -13.51
N GLY A 290 3.75 -22.41 -14.44
CA GLY A 290 3.19 -21.94 -15.69
C GLY A 290 2.26 -20.73 -15.55
N ALA A 291 2.53 -19.72 -16.36
CA ALA A 291 1.71 -18.55 -16.63
C ALA A 291 0.39 -18.89 -17.37
N GLY A 292 -0.19 -20.07 -17.14
CA GLY A 292 -1.08 -20.72 -18.09
C GLY A 292 -2.59 -20.63 -17.86
N GLU A 293 -3.11 -20.42 -16.65
CA GLU A 293 -4.56 -20.65 -16.41
C GLU A 293 -5.32 -19.58 -15.62
N ASP A 294 -4.65 -18.55 -15.10
CA ASP A 294 -5.33 -17.42 -14.39
C ASP A 294 -5.29 -16.11 -15.18
N ALA A 295 -5.01 -16.14 -16.48
CA ALA A 295 -5.19 -14.95 -17.30
C ALA A 295 -6.66 -14.56 -17.13
N ALA A 296 -6.92 -13.43 -16.48
CA ALA A 296 -8.21 -12.78 -16.40
C ALA A 296 -8.64 -12.43 -17.85
N GLY A 297 -9.06 -13.45 -18.59
CA GLY A 297 -9.19 -13.49 -20.05
C GLY A 297 -10.45 -12.82 -20.57
N GLY A 298 -11.01 -11.90 -19.79
CA GLY A 298 -11.94 -10.93 -20.34
C GLY A 298 -11.10 -9.82 -20.95
N GLY A 299 -11.17 -9.63 -22.27
CA GLY A 299 -10.67 -8.43 -22.96
C GLY A 299 -11.42 -7.15 -22.55
N GLY A 300 -11.80 -7.05 -21.28
CA GLY A 300 -12.43 -5.92 -20.65
C GLY A 300 -11.40 -4.91 -20.19
N LYS A 301 -11.90 -3.70 -19.93
CA LYS A 301 -11.10 -2.57 -19.48
C LYS A 301 -10.45 -2.91 -18.14
N SER A 302 -9.16 -2.62 -18.01
CA SER A 302 -8.41 -2.82 -16.77
C SER A 302 -7.50 -1.62 -16.49
N PHE A 303 -7.10 -1.49 -15.23
CA PHE A 303 -6.30 -0.38 -14.74
C PHE A 303 -5.07 -0.89 -14.00
N VAL A 304 -3.97 -0.15 -14.12
CA VAL A 304 -2.74 -0.36 -13.34
C VAL A 304 -2.54 0.85 -12.44
N GLY A 305 -2.35 0.61 -11.15
CA GLY A 305 -2.01 1.61 -10.15
C GLY A 305 -0.60 1.38 -9.64
N LEU A 306 0.26 2.39 -9.68
CA LEU A 306 1.64 2.29 -9.17
C LEU A 306 1.89 3.34 -8.09
N MET A 307 2.58 2.94 -7.03
CA MET A 307 3.00 3.84 -5.95
C MET A 307 4.10 4.80 -6.43
N GLY A 308 3.88 6.10 -6.24
CA GLY A 308 4.78 7.14 -6.73
C GLY A 308 4.62 7.39 -8.23
N LYS A 309 5.15 8.53 -8.71
CA LYS A 309 4.94 8.97 -10.10
C LYS A 309 5.55 8.00 -11.11
N ASP A 310 6.67 7.39 -10.75
CA ASP A 310 7.59 6.64 -11.59
C ASP A 310 7.93 5.26 -11.04
N ASP A 311 7.07 4.69 -10.17
CA ASP A 311 7.32 3.39 -9.49
C ASP A 311 8.57 3.39 -8.59
N SER A 312 9.01 4.59 -8.16
CA SER A 312 10.09 4.72 -7.18
C SER A 312 9.67 4.26 -5.78
N GLY A 313 8.36 4.20 -5.50
CA GLY A 313 7.82 4.00 -4.16
C GLY A 313 7.91 5.28 -3.32
N THR A 314 7.72 5.14 -2.01
CA THR A 314 7.83 6.27 -1.07
C THR A 314 8.38 5.84 0.28
N TRP A 315 9.21 6.69 0.88
CA TRP A 315 9.68 6.48 2.24
C TRP A 315 8.61 6.92 3.23
N VAL A 316 8.29 6.06 4.18
CA VAL A 316 7.39 6.35 5.30
C VAL A 316 8.02 5.93 6.60
N GLU A 317 7.72 6.64 7.68
CA GLU A 317 8.09 6.18 9.02
C GLU A 317 7.16 5.04 9.48
N SER A 318 7.75 4.00 10.06
CA SER A 318 7.03 2.88 10.64
C SER A 318 6.17 3.32 11.81
N GLN A 319 4.93 2.89 11.84
CA GLN A 319 4.02 3.13 12.97
C GLN A 319 4.29 2.22 14.18
N ASN A 320 5.13 1.20 13.99
CA ASN A 320 5.38 0.17 15.01
C ASN A 320 6.79 0.23 15.59
N VAL A 321 7.71 0.92 14.92
CA VAL A 321 9.13 0.97 15.29
C VAL A 321 9.61 2.40 15.04
N ASP A 322 9.79 3.16 16.13
CA ASP A 322 10.25 4.54 16.06
C ASP A 322 11.60 4.64 15.32
N GLY A 323 11.71 5.60 14.41
CA GLY A 323 12.92 5.83 13.61
C GLY A 323 13.18 4.80 12.50
N LEU A 324 12.35 3.76 12.35
CA LEU A 324 12.45 2.86 11.20
C LEU A 324 11.74 3.50 10.00
N GLU A 325 12.51 3.84 8.97
CA GLU A 325 11.95 4.25 7.68
C GLU A 325 11.79 3.04 6.75
N ILE A 326 10.67 3.00 6.04
CA ILE A 326 10.31 1.92 5.13
C ILE A 326 10.01 2.52 3.75
N LEU A 327 10.70 2.03 2.72
CA LEU A 327 10.36 2.24 1.33
C LEU A 327 9.17 1.37 0.96
N VAL A 328 8.01 1.99 0.78
CA VAL A 328 6.76 1.35 0.37
C VAL A 328 6.65 1.36 -1.14
N LYS A 329 6.36 0.19 -1.72
CA LYS A 329 6.14 -0.03 -3.15
C LYS A 329 4.89 -0.87 -3.35
N ASP A 330 3.78 -0.21 -3.64
CA ASP A 330 2.51 -0.87 -3.89
C ASP A 330 2.20 -0.87 -5.38
N ASP A 331 1.90 -2.06 -5.92
CA ASP A 331 1.41 -2.24 -7.28
C ASP A 331 0.00 -2.81 -7.24
N LEU A 332 -0.91 -2.17 -7.96
CA LEU A 332 -2.30 -2.59 -8.07
C LEU A 332 -2.66 -2.87 -9.52
N ARG A 333 -3.46 -3.91 -9.72
CA ARG A 333 -4.12 -4.17 -10.99
C ARG A 333 -5.60 -4.44 -10.77
N LEU A 334 -6.43 -3.82 -11.58
CA LEU A 334 -7.86 -3.86 -11.43
C LEU A 334 -8.51 -4.30 -12.75
N TRP A 335 -9.35 -5.31 -12.67
CA TRP A 335 -10.21 -5.81 -13.74
C TRP A 335 -11.67 -5.79 -13.27
N PRO A 336 -12.63 -6.04 -14.17
CA PRO A 336 -14.04 -6.06 -13.79
C PRO A 336 -14.37 -7.04 -12.66
N ASP A 337 -13.67 -8.16 -12.57
CA ASP A 337 -13.95 -9.26 -11.64
C ASP A 337 -12.84 -9.49 -10.60
N SER A 338 -11.76 -8.71 -10.61
CA SER A 338 -10.61 -8.95 -9.73
C SER A 338 -9.81 -7.68 -9.42
N LEU A 339 -9.21 -7.68 -8.23
CA LEU A 339 -8.28 -6.68 -7.74
C LEU A 339 -7.04 -7.41 -7.23
N TRP A 340 -5.89 -7.11 -7.83
CA TRP A 340 -4.62 -7.65 -7.41
C TRP A 340 -3.81 -6.57 -6.70
N VAL A 341 -3.22 -6.91 -5.55
CA VAL A 341 -2.47 -5.97 -4.71
C VAL A 341 -1.13 -6.59 -4.34
N ASN A 342 -0.04 -5.91 -4.70
CA ASN A 342 1.33 -6.27 -4.35
C ASN A 342 1.93 -5.22 -3.40
N ASP A 343 1.66 -5.37 -2.11
CA ASP A 343 2.22 -4.51 -1.05
C ASP A 343 3.66 -4.95 -0.74
N ARG A 344 4.64 -4.04 -0.82
CA ARG A 344 6.05 -4.32 -0.52
C ARG A 344 6.68 -3.22 0.32
N GLY A 345 7.44 -3.61 1.32
CA GLY A 345 8.20 -2.70 2.18
C GLY A 345 9.65 -3.09 2.29
N PHE A 346 10.57 -2.13 2.15
CA PHE A 346 12.01 -2.33 2.31
C PHE A 346 12.61 -1.32 3.30
N ASP A 347 13.60 -1.71 4.10
CA ASP A 347 14.34 -0.78 4.94
C ASP A 347 15.40 0.00 4.15
N ARG A 348 16.14 0.89 4.81
CA ARG A 348 17.25 1.69 4.22
C ARG A 348 18.37 0.85 3.61
N ASP A 349 18.56 -0.38 4.10
CA ASP A 349 19.58 -1.32 3.60
C ASP A 349 19.04 -2.19 2.44
N GLY A 350 17.78 -2.00 2.06
CA GLY A 350 17.11 -2.77 1.02
C GLY A 350 16.62 -4.15 1.49
N ASN A 351 16.62 -4.42 2.79
CA ASN A 351 16.06 -5.66 3.32
C ASN A 351 14.53 -5.59 3.28
N PHE A 352 13.92 -6.73 2.98
CA PHE A 352 12.47 -6.87 2.97
C PHE A 352 11.89 -6.78 4.39
N VAL A 353 10.95 -5.86 4.60
CA VAL A 353 10.28 -5.60 5.89
C VAL A 353 8.90 -6.24 5.93
N TYR A 354 8.07 -6.04 4.89
CA TYR A 354 6.72 -6.59 4.82
C TYR A 354 6.25 -6.82 3.38
N GLY A 355 5.21 -7.66 3.25
CA GLY A 355 4.59 -8.07 1.98
C GLY A 355 4.64 -9.59 1.80
N ASN A 356 4.33 -10.06 0.58
CA ASN A 356 4.59 -11.45 0.22
C ASN A 356 6.09 -11.64 -0.12
N GLN A 357 6.79 -12.52 0.60
CA GLN A 357 8.24 -12.73 0.43
C GLN A 357 8.64 -13.30 -0.94
N ARG A 358 7.69 -13.83 -1.69
CA ARG A 358 7.87 -14.36 -3.04
C ARG A 358 7.45 -13.38 -4.13
N ASP A 359 7.12 -12.14 -3.74
CA ASP A 359 6.66 -11.09 -4.66
C ASP A 359 5.41 -11.52 -5.46
N VAL A 360 4.56 -12.36 -4.84
CA VAL A 360 3.28 -12.79 -5.42
C VAL A 360 2.19 -11.86 -4.88
N PRO A 361 1.41 -11.21 -5.76
CA PRO A 361 0.32 -10.33 -5.31
C PRO A 361 -0.81 -11.13 -4.64
N TYR A 362 -1.53 -10.46 -3.75
CA TYR A 362 -2.85 -10.91 -3.32
C TYR A 362 -3.81 -10.84 -4.52
N LYS A 363 -4.33 -11.99 -4.96
CA LYS A 363 -5.27 -12.09 -6.08
C LYS A 363 -6.69 -12.15 -5.55
N MET A 364 -7.33 -10.99 -5.39
CA MET A 364 -8.67 -10.90 -4.82
C MET A 364 -9.71 -10.94 -5.93
N ARG A 365 -10.67 -11.87 -5.85
CA ARG A 365 -11.81 -11.91 -6.76
C ARG A 365 -12.95 -11.08 -6.20
N ARG A 366 -13.67 -10.38 -7.07
CA ARG A 366 -14.91 -9.70 -6.71
C ARG A 366 -15.92 -10.70 -6.16
N VAL A 367 -16.54 -10.33 -5.06
CA VAL A 367 -17.63 -11.08 -4.43
C VAL A 367 -18.95 -10.59 -5.00
N THR A 368 -19.76 -11.53 -5.49
CA THR A 368 -21.09 -11.29 -6.04
C THR A 368 -22.14 -11.98 -5.17
N ALA A 369 -23.32 -11.36 -5.03
CA ALA A 369 -24.46 -11.99 -4.37
C ALA A 369 -24.89 -13.24 -5.16
N GLY A 370 -25.17 -14.35 -4.46
CA GLY A 370 -25.40 -15.66 -5.06
C GLY A 370 -24.13 -16.36 -5.58
N GLY A 371 -22.95 -15.72 -5.49
CA GLY A 371 -21.68 -16.24 -5.96
C GLY A 371 -20.98 -17.18 -4.96
N PRO A 372 -19.90 -17.86 -5.38
CA PRO A 372 -19.18 -18.84 -4.54
C PRO A 372 -18.50 -18.23 -3.30
N LEU A 373 -18.30 -16.91 -3.30
CA LEU A 373 -17.69 -16.14 -2.22
C LEU A 373 -18.72 -15.36 -1.39
N GLU A 374 -20.03 -15.46 -1.67
CA GLU A 374 -21.06 -14.69 -0.96
C GLU A 374 -20.98 -14.86 0.57
N TRP A 375 -20.55 -16.02 1.06
CA TRP A 375 -20.38 -16.29 2.49
C TRP A 375 -19.43 -15.31 3.20
N THR A 376 -18.56 -14.59 2.48
CA THR A 376 -17.63 -13.62 3.06
C THR A 376 -18.24 -12.23 3.27
N LEU A 377 -19.46 -11.99 2.77
CA LEU A 377 -20.24 -10.74 2.96
C LEU A 377 -20.82 -10.58 4.38
N GLY A 378 -20.47 -11.46 5.31
CA GLY A 378 -20.85 -11.40 6.71
C GLY A 378 -21.85 -12.47 7.15
N ALA A 379 -22.22 -12.41 8.44
CA ALA A 379 -22.97 -13.48 9.10
C ALA A 379 -24.33 -13.80 8.47
N ARG A 380 -25.01 -12.82 7.86
CA ARG A 380 -26.30 -13.02 7.19
C ARG A 380 -26.22 -13.86 5.90
N HIS A 381 -25.02 -13.98 5.32
CA HIS A 381 -24.78 -14.68 4.05
C HIS A 381 -24.20 -16.09 4.24
N ARG A 382 -24.07 -16.57 5.47
CA ARG A 382 -23.51 -17.91 5.76
C ARG A 382 -24.12 -18.55 6.99
N THR A 383 -24.07 -19.87 7.02
CA THR A 383 -24.27 -20.63 8.26
C THR A 383 -22.95 -20.78 9.01
N GLU A 384 -23.01 -21.02 10.32
CA GLU A 384 -21.82 -21.33 11.12
C GLU A 384 -21.09 -22.58 10.58
N LYS A 385 -21.85 -23.59 10.14
CA LYS A 385 -21.30 -24.80 9.50
C LYS A 385 -20.52 -24.47 8.23
N THR A 386 -21.10 -23.70 7.31
CA THR A 386 -20.43 -23.28 6.07
C THR A 386 -19.16 -22.50 6.40
N TYR A 387 -19.21 -21.61 7.39
CA TYR A 387 -18.03 -20.86 7.82
C TYR A 387 -16.93 -21.80 8.33
N ALA A 388 -17.27 -22.74 9.22
CA ALA A 388 -16.35 -23.73 9.77
C ALA A 388 -15.66 -24.56 8.68
N GLU A 389 -16.43 -25.03 7.70
CA GLU A 389 -15.92 -25.79 6.55
C GLU A 389 -14.92 -24.95 5.73
N LYS A 390 -15.27 -23.68 5.44
CA LYS A 390 -14.41 -22.77 4.69
C LYS A 390 -13.12 -22.44 5.43
N MET A 391 -13.19 -22.20 6.74
CA MET A 391 -12.04 -21.94 7.60
C MET A 391 -11.12 -23.15 7.71
N SER A 392 -11.71 -24.35 7.87
CA SER A 392 -10.95 -25.60 7.91
C SER A 392 -10.14 -25.82 6.64
N ALA A 393 -10.71 -25.53 5.47
CA ALA A 393 -10.02 -25.68 4.18
C ALA A 393 -8.79 -24.77 4.01
N ILE A 394 -8.72 -23.64 4.73
CA ILE A 394 -7.56 -22.74 4.74
C ILE A 394 -6.63 -22.93 5.95
N GLY A 395 -6.87 -23.99 6.73
CA GLY A 395 -6.08 -24.35 7.91
C GLY A 395 -6.34 -23.47 9.14
N VAL A 396 -7.50 -22.80 9.20
CA VAL A 396 -7.92 -21.99 10.35
C VAL A 396 -8.87 -22.81 11.23
N THR A 397 -8.47 -23.04 12.48
CA THR A 397 -9.31 -23.75 13.46
C THR A 397 -10.18 -22.73 14.21
N LEU A 398 -11.51 -22.90 14.16
CA LEU A 398 -12.43 -22.08 14.96
C LEU A 398 -12.07 -22.14 16.44
N GLY A 399 -11.96 -20.97 17.09
CA GLY A 399 -11.53 -20.84 18.48
C GLY A 399 -10.03 -20.55 18.67
N GLN A 400 -9.20 -20.68 17.63
CA GLN A 400 -7.95 -19.94 17.59
C GLN A 400 -8.31 -18.47 17.47
N ARG A 401 -8.29 -17.73 18.59
CA ARG A 401 -8.24 -16.26 18.52
C ARG A 401 -7.08 -15.93 17.59
N LEU A 402 -7.38 -15.35 16.43
CA LEU A 402 -6.37 -14.68 15.62
C LEU A 402 -5.72 -13.69 16.57
N ARG A 403 -4.51 -14.00 17.01
CA ARG A 403 -3.73 -13.02 17.74
C ARG A 403 -3.51 -11.90 16.72
N PRO A 404 -3.72 -10.62 17.09
CA PRO A 404 -3.29 -9.54 16.22
C PRO A 404 -1.84 -9.83 15.80
N PRO A 405 -1.47 -9.54 14.54
CA PRO A 405 -0.15 -9.87 14.00
C PRO A 405 0.89 -9.48 15.04
N VAL A 406 1.71 -10.45 15.43
CA VAL A 406 2.71 -10.26 16.48
C VAL A 406 3.58 -9.10 16.01
N ARG A 407 3.50 -7.96 16.70
CA ARG A 407 4.42 -6.84 16.46
C ARG A 407 5.82 -7.42 16.58
N VAL A 408 6.57 -7.43 15.48
CA VAL A 408 7.97 -7.79 15.51
C VAL A 408 8.61 -6.80 16.45
N ALA A 409 9.01 -7.27 17.64
CA ALA A 409 9.76 -6.45 18.56
C ALA A 409 11.03 -6.03 17.80
N ALA A 410 11.29 -4.72 17.74
CA ALA A 410 12.55 -4.22 17.20
C ALA A 410 13.68 -5.02 17.85
N PRO A 411 14.70 -5.46 17.07
CA PRO A 411 15.84 -6.15 17.65
C PRO A 411 16.36 -5.26 18.77
N ALA A 412 16.39 -5.79 19.99
CA ALA A 412 16.88 -5.06 21.14
C ALA A 412 18.27 -4.54 20.77
N GLY A 413 18.38 -3.22 20.60
CA GLY A 413 19.62 -2.58 20.21
C GLY A 413 20.70 -3.12 21.13
N THR A 414 21.73 -3.74 20.55
CA THR A 414 22.88 -4.23 21.29
C THR A 414 23.50 -3.02 21.97
N GLY A 415 23.10 -2.78 23.23
CA GLY A 415 23.64 -1.75 24.07
C GLY A 415 25.14 -1.95 24.09
N GLY A 416 25.86 -1.02 23.47
CA GLY A 416 27.31 -1.01 23.47
C GLY A 416 27.76 -1.06 24.92
N THR A 417 28.39 -2.16 25.31
CA THR A 417 29.18 -2.23 26.53
C THR A 417 30.30 -1.21 26.38
N GLY A 418 30.09 -0.02 26.95
CA GLY A 418 31.10 1.01 27.12
C GLY A 418 32.20 0.49 28.03
N GLY A 419 33.17 -0.19 27.42
CA GLY A 419 34.41 -0.62 28.05
C GLY A 419 35.49 0.42 27.85
N GLY A 420 35.70 1.28 28.86
CA GLY A 420 37.03 1.47 29.41
C GLY A 420 37.91 2.66 28.97
N LYS A 421 38.30 3.40 30.01
CA LYS A 421 39.66 3.91 30.34
C LYS A 421 40.18 5.16 29.62
N HIS A 422 40.30 6.24 30.41
CA HIS A 422 41.49 7.09 30.63
C HIS A 422 41.14 8.02 31.81
N ALA A 423 41.99 8.42 32.74
CA ALA A 423 43.33 8.07 33.23
C ALA A 423 43.30 8.43 34.73
#